data_AF-A0A161HJ73-F1
#
_entry.id   AF-A0A161HJ73-F1
#
_cell.length_a   1.000
_cell.length_b   1.000
_cell.length_c   1.000
_cell.angle_alpha   90.00
_cell.angle_beta   90.00
_cell.angle_gamma   90.00
#
_symmetry.space_group_name_H-M   'P 1'
#
loop_
_entity.id
_entity.type
_entity.pdbx_description
1 polymer ?
#
loop_
_entity_poly.entity_id
_entity_poly.type
_entity_poly.pdbx_seq_one_letter_code
_entity_poly.pdbx_strand_id
1 'polypeptide(L)'
;MHSPWSKLQAEGIQEFSLSPGQNYSVAVFIPEKSGRPACVRVYNIPNFQQPVSQKTFFKADKVQMKWNKLGTALLVLASTDVDQSGKSYYGETNLYLLGIAGSYDSRITLDKEGTIHDFAWSPNSREFGVVYGYMPAKTTIFDARGNVVHSLPVAPRNTLMFSPHARFILVAGFGNLQGTVDIYDRQKQFTKVATIEAANTSACEWSPDGRYLLTATTSPRLRVDNGIRIWHFSGKLIYAVDHDELFSVSWRPQEPNLYPLRSSLSPAPAPHASVATVSSVKAPVASKPAGAYRPPHARSSGISAPTPLFQRALARDGGSPSPVPGAGSSVPGAGASSTAAAAAAGPALSKTAAKNKKKREAKKAKDDETSSASVNGSAKSASPSPAPSAPSTPAAPASPGLNVPTGSNPEEKKIRSLLKKLRAIQDLKQRQINGDKLEDTQVQKISTEDAIRKELSSLGWVDNL
;
A
#
# COMPACT_ATOMS: atom_id res chain seq x y z
N MET A 1 -12.71 44.75 -10.38
CA MET A 1 -13.35 43.44 -10.62
C MET A 1 -12.30 42.53 -11.23
N HIS A 2 -11.86 41.50 -10.52
CA HIS A 2 -10.94 40.52 -11.11
C HIS A 2 -11.76 39.53 -11.93
N SER A 3 -11.93 39.80 -13.23
CA SER A 3 -12.39 38.77 -14.16
C SER A 3 -11.36 37.63 -14.17
N PRO A 4 -11.78 36.36 -14.12
CA PRO A 4 -10.86 35.25 -14.24
C PRO A 4 -10.17 35.31 -15.61
N TRP A 5 -8.85 35.13 -15.64
CA TRP A 5 -8.06 35.19 -16.87
C TRP A 5 -8.50 34.13 -17.89
N SER A 6 -8.90 32.95 -17.43
CA SER A 6 -9.47 31.89 -18.27
C SER A 6 -10.38 30.98 -17.44
N LYS A 7 -11.28 30.23 -18.10
CA LYS A 7 -12.26 29.35 -17.46
C LYS A 7 -12.30 27.99 -18.14
N LEU A 8 -11.93 26.94 -17.41
CA LEU A 8 -12.21 25.55 -17.78
C LEU A 8 -13.64 25.20 -17.36
N GLN A 9 -14.49 24.81 -18.31
CA GLN A 9 -15.84 24.32 -18.03
C GLN A 9 -15.92 22.83 -18.36
N ALA A 10 -16.19 21.99 -17.36
CA ALA A 10 -16.58 20.61 -17.58
C ALA A 10 -17.70 20.25 -16.60
N GLU A 11 -18.69 19.50 -17.09
CA GLU A 11 -19.84 19.09 -16.28
C GLU A 11 -19.45 17.96 -15.33
N GLY A 12 -19.84 18.06 -14.06
CA GLY A 12 -19.70 16.97 -13.09
C GLY A 12 -18.29 16.75 -12.53
N ILE A 13 -17.41 17.76 -12.56
CA ILE A 13 -16.09 17.66 -11.91
C ILE A 13 -16.29 17.40 -10.41
N GLN A 14 -15.65 16.35 -9.88
CA GLN A 14 -15.59 16.09 -8.44
C GLN A 14 -14.24 16.45 -7.82
N GLU A 15 -13.14 16.24 -8.55
CA GLU A 15 -11.79 16.48 -8.07
C GLU A 15 -10.93 17.07 -9.18
N PHE A 16 -9.95 17.87 -8.81
CA PHE A 16 -8.96 18.39 -9.76
C PHE A 16 -7.57 18.46 -9.11
N SER A 17 -6.54 18.43 -9.93
CA SER A 17 -5.15 18.53 -9.49
C SER A 17 -4.31 19.30 -10.51
N LEU A 18 -3.54 20.27 -10.04
CA LEU A 18 -2.63 21.06 -10.87
C LEU A 18 -1.25 20.41 -10.92
N SER A 19 -0.65 20.37 -12.11
CA SER A 19 0.72 19.91 -12.26
C SER A 19 1.70 20.90 -11.60
N PRO A 20 2.75 20.40 -10.94
CA PRO A 20 3.89 21.21 -10.54
C PRO A 20 4.80 21.48 -11.75
N GLY A 21 5.78 22.37 -11.57
CA GLY A 21 6.81 22.64 -12.59
C GLY A 21 6.45 23.83 -13.49
N GLN A 22 7.12 23.91 -14.65
CA GLN A 22 7.00 25.05 -15.57
C GLN A 22 5.89 24.86 -16.62
N ASN A 23 5.49 23.61 -16.90
CA ASN A 23 4.40 23.30 -17.82
C ASN A 23 3.14 23.01 -17.01
N TYR A 24 2.32 24.04 -16.85
CA TYR A 24 1.08 23.94 -16.08
C TYR A 24 0.01 23.18 -16.87
N SER A 25 -0.49 22.11 -16.28
CA SER A 25 -1.61 21.32 -16.73
C SER A 25 -2.57 21.14 -15.55
N VAL A 26 -3.84 20.95 -15.85
CA VAL A 26 -4.87 20.64 -14.87
C VAL A 26 -5.49 19.30 -15.20
N ALA A 27 -5.44 18.37 -14.27
CA ALA A 27 -6.23 17.14 -14.32
C ALA A 27 -7.56 17.36 -13.62
N VAL A 28 -8.64 16.91 -14.23
CA VAL A 28 -9.98 16.90 -13.65
C VAL A 28 -10.54 15.49 -13.67
N PHE A 29 -11.20 15.10 -12.59
CA PHE A 29 -11.92 13.84 -12.47
C PHE A 29 -13.42 14.09 -12.57
N ILE A 30 -14.08 13.32 -13.42
CA ILE A 30 -15.52 13.30 -13.62
C ILE A 30 -15.96 11.87 -13.34
N PRO A 31 -16.76 11.61 -12.29
CA PRO A 31 -17.24 10.28 -11.96
C PRO A 31 -18.28 9.81 -12.97
N GLU A 32 -18.68 8.55 -12.86
CA GLU A 32 -19.74 7.97 -13.68
C GLU A 32 -21.07 8.71 -13.46
N LYS A 33 -21.72 9.11 -14.56
CA LYS A 33 -23.02 9.79 -14.53
C LYS A 33 -23.84 9.43 -15.76
N SER A 34 -25.07 8.97 -15.53
CA SER A 34 -26.06 8.70 -16.60
C SER A 34 -25.53 7.81 -17.73
N GLY A 35 -24.82 6.73 -17.37
CA GLY A 35 -24.25 5.76 -18.33
C GLY A 35 -22.94 6.19 -19.01
N ARG A 36 -22.42 7.40 -18.71
CA ARG A 36 -21.07 7.82 -19.15
C ARG A 36 -20.04 7.32 -18.14
N PRO A 37 -18.97 6.61 -18.57
CA PRO A 37 -17.97 6.10 -17.66
C PRO A 37 -17.22 7.24 -16.95
N ALA A 38 -16.70 6.94 -15.77
CA ALA A 38 -15.82 7.87 -15.06
C ALA A 38 -14.58 8.17 -15.92
N CYS A 39 -14.04 9.38 -15.83
CA CYS A 39 -12.84 9.74 -16.59
C CYS A 39 -11.97 10.77 -15.86
N VAL A 40 -10.68 10.69 -16.12
CA VAL A 40 -9.71 11.75 -15.82
C VAL A 40 -9.34 12.39 -17.15
N ARG A 41 -9.39 13.72 -17.19
CA ARG A 41 -8.99 14.53 -18.34
C ARG A 41 -7.91 15.50 -17.91
N VAL A 42 -6.86 15.61 -18.70
CA VAL A 42 -5.76 16.55 -18.50
C VAL A 42 -5.87 17.64 -19.56
N TYR A 43 -5.82 18.90 -19.13
CA TYR A 43 -5.79 20.07 -20.00
C TYR A 43 -4.49 20.83 -19.79
N ASN A 44 -3.92 21.38 -20.85
CA ASN A 44 -2.79 22.30 -20.70
C ASN A 44 -3.32 23.70 -20.38
N ILE A 45 -2.64 24.42 -19.50
CA ILE A 45 -2.99 25.82 -19.23
C ILE A 45 -2.22 26.69 -20.24
N PRO A 46 -2.90 27.60 -20.98
CA PRO A 46 -4.33 27.96 -20.90
C PRO A 46 -5.31 27.22 -21.82
N ASN A 47 -4.85 26.28 -22.65
CA ASN A 47 -5.72 25.63 -23.62
C ASN A 47 -6.71 24.62 -22.98
N PHE A 48 -7.92 25.10 -22.71
CA PHE A 48 -9.01 24.31 -22.13
C PHE A 48 -10.01 23.74 -23.14
N GLN A 49 -9.81 23.98 -24.45
CA GLN A 49 -10.78 23.56 -25.46
C GLN A 49 -10.81 22.04 -25.62
N GLN A 50 -9.65 21.39 -25.54
CA GLN A 50 -9.54 19.95 -25.67
C GLN A 50 -8.55 19.38 -24.64
N PRO A 51 -8.84 18.20 -24.06
CA PRO A 51 -7.90 17.53 -23.20
C PRO A 51 -6.70 17.01 -23.99
N VAL A 52 -5.49 17.20 -23.46
CA VAL A 52 -4.25 16.68 -24.03
C VAL A 52 -4.03 15.19 -23.74
N SER A 53 -4.66 14.70 -22.66
CA SER A 53 -4.64 13.30 -22.27
C SER A 53 -5.95 12.99 -21.55
N GLN A 54 -6.52 11.81 -21.79
CA GLN A 54 -7.73 11.36 -21.11
C GLN A 54 -7.70 9.86 -20.88
N LYS A 55 -8.23 9.43 -19.73
CA LYS A 55 -8.44 8.02 -19.40
C LYS A 55 -9.85 7.82 -18.90
N THR A 56 -10.55 6.85 -19.45
CA THR A 56 -11.84 6.38 -18.96
C THR A 56 -11.64 5.18 -18.03
N PHE A 57 -12.49 5.10 -17.01
CA PHE A 57 -12.51 4.04 -16.01
C PHE A 57 -13.90 3.42 -15.98
N PHE A 58 -13.96 2.10 -16.04
CA PHE A 58 -15.18 1.36 -15.76
C PHE A 58 -15.16 1.06 -14.26
N LYS A 59 -16.11 1.62 -13.51
CA LYS A 59 -16.17 1.56 -12.04
C LYS A 59 -15.02 2.34 -11.38
N ALA A 60 -15.21 3.64 -11.20
CA ALA A 60 -14.35 4.48 -10.37
C ALA A 60 -15.21 5.54 -9.68
N ASP A 61 -15.33 5.43 -8.36
CA ASP A 61 -16.13 6.35 -7.56
C ASP A 61 -15.28 7.52 -7.06
N LYS A 62 -14.01 7.24 -6.75
CA LYS A 62 -13.02 8.20 -6.26
C LYS A 62 -11.70 8.00 -6.97
N VAL A 63 -10.90 9.06 -7.04
CA VAL A 63 -9.52 8.99 -7.51
C VAL A 63 -8.57 9.63 -6.49
N GLN A 64 -7.30 9.27 -6.57
CA GLN A 64 -6.22 10.05 -5.98
C GLN A 64 -5.19 10.33 -7.07
N MET A 65 -4.89 11.60 -7.28
CA MET A 65 -4.02 12.09 -8.34
C MET A 65 -2.68 12.56 -7.76
N LYS A 66 -1.55 11.98 -8.21
CA LYS A 66 -0.19 12.43 -7.86
C LYS A 66 0.64 12.71 -9.11
N TRP A 67 1.02 13.96 -9.31
CA TRP A 67 1.91 14.39 -10.38
C TRP A 67 3.38 14.10 -10.04
N ASN A 68 4.20 13.81 -11.04
CA ASN A 68 5.64 13.87 -10.88
C ASN A 68 6.11 15.34 -10.75
N LYS A 69 7.31 15.57 -10.19
CA LYS A 69 7.81 16.94 -9.93
C LYS A 69 7.93 17.80 -11.20
N LEU A 70 8.17 17.19 -12.35
CA LEU A 70 8.26 17.88 -13.65
C LEU A 70 6.89 18.23 -14.26
N GLY A 71 5.79 17.70 -13.72
CA GLY A 71 4.44 17.90 -14.26
C GLY A 71 4.17 17.15 -15.57
N THR A 72 5.02 16.21 -15.96
CA THR A 72 4.93 15.48 -17.25
C THR A 72 4.18 14.15 -17.17
N ALA A 73 4.00 13.61 -15.97
CA ALA A 73 3.31 12.34 -15.75
C ALA A 73 2.42 12.41 -14.50
N LEU A 74 1.30 11.71 -14.56
CA LEU A 74 0.29 11.65 -13.52
C LEU A 74 0.00 10.20 -13.14
N LEU A 75 0.09 9.89 -11.86
CA LEU A 75 -0.44 8.65 -11.29
C LEU A 75 -1.87 8.89 -10.83
N VAL A 76 -2.77 8.00 -11.22
CA VAL A 76 -4.19 8.02 -10.85
C VAL A 76 -4.52 6.70 -10.17
N LEU A 77 -4.76 6.74 -8.86
CA LEU A 77 -5.33 5.62 -8.12
C LEU A 77 -6.85 5.74 -8.19
N ALA A 78 -7.50 4.89 -8.98
CA ALA A 78 -8.96 4.80 -9.02
C ALA A 78 -9.46 3.75 -8.03
N SER A 79 -10.49 4.08 -7.25
CA SER A 79 -11.11 3.17 -6.28
C SER A 79 -12.62 3.10 -6.43
N THR A 80 -13.18 1.93 -6.12
CA THR A 80 -14.63 1.70 -6.01
C THR A 80 -15.00 1.37 -4.57
N ASP A 81 -16.13 1.88 -4.08
CA ASP A 81 -16.55 1.65 -2.68
C ASP A 81 -17.22 0.27 -2.51
N VAL A 82 -17.89 -0.25 -3.55
CA VAL A 82 -18.55 -1.57 -3.52
C VAL A 82 -18.28 -2.31 -4.82
N ASP A 83 -17.60 -3.45 -4.71
CA ASP A 83 -17.46 -4.36 -5.83
C ASP A 83 -18.82 -5.03 -6.12
N GLN A 84 -19.43 -4.65 -7.24
CA GLN A 84 -20.69 -5.24 -7.73
C GLN A 84 -20.58 -6.75 -7.99
N SER A 85 -19.37 -7.31 -8.08
CA SER A 85 -19.16 -8.76 -8.20
C SER A 85 -19.30 -9.52 -6.87
N GLY A 86 -19.39 -8.80 -5.75
CA GLY A 86 -19.56 -9.37 -4.41
C GLY A 86 -18.33 -10.12 -3.88
N LYS A 87 -17.17 -10.02 -4.56
CA LYS A 87 -15.94 -10.71 -4.18
C LYS A 87 -15.13 -9.95 -3.14
N SER A 88 -15.16 -8.62 -3.16
CA SER A 88 -14.45 -7.76 -2.20
C SER A 88 -15.40 -6.85 -1.44
N TYR A 89 -15.38 -6.94 -0.10
CA TYR A 89 -16.08 -5.98 0.77
C TYR A 89 -15.39 -4.59 0.79
N TYR A 90 -14.12 -4.53 0.36
CA TYR A 90 -13.29 -3.33 0.39
C TYR A 90 -13.16 -2.66 -0.98
N GLY A 91 -13.98 -3.07 -1.96
CA GLY A 91 -13.94 -2.56 -3.32
C GLY A 91 -12.72 -3.01 -4.12
N GLU A 92 -12.46 -2.30 -5.22
CA GLU A 92 -11.33 -2.53 -6.13
C GLU A 92 -10.50 -1.24 -6.29
N THR A 93 -9.17 -1.35 -6.22
CA THR A 93 -8.23 -0.24 -6.45
C THR A 93 -7.34 -0.53 -7.64
N ASN A 94 -7.23 0.43 -8.56
CA ASN A 94 -6.41 0.33 -9.77
C ASN A 94 -5.52 1.55 -9.93
N LEU A 95 -4.24 1.33 -10.18
CA LEU A 95 -3.28 2.40 -10.45
C LEU A 95 -3.07 2.55 -11.96
N TYR A 96 -3.19 3.78 -12.43
CA TYR A 96 -2.96 4.16 -13.81
C TYR A 96 -1.85 5.20 -13.89
N LEU A 97 -1.11 5.16 -14.99
CA LEU A 97 -0.06 6.09 -15.32
C LEU A 97 -0.41 6.81 -16.63
N LEU A 98 -0.57 8.12 -16.56
CA LEU A 98 -0.93 8.98 -17.68
C LEU A 98 0.25 9.93 -17.99
N GLY A 99 0.70 9.95 -19.24
CA GLY A 99 1.58 11.01 -19.76
C GLY A 99 0.78 12.22 -20.25
N ILE A 100 1.30 13.44 -20.04
CA ILE A 100 0.62 14.68 -20.50
C ILE A 100 0.59 14.83 -22.02
N ALA A 101 1.54 14.22 -22.73
CA ALA A 101 1.64 14.28 -24.19
C ALA A 101 0.77 13.22 -24.89
N GLY A 102 -0.08 12.50 -24.14
CA GLY A 102 -0.82 11.35 -24.67
C GLY A 102 0.06 10.16 -25.06
N SER A 103 1.34 10.17 -24.66
CA SER A 103 2.34 9.18 -25.07
C SER A 103 2.09 7.78 -24.50
N TYR A 104 1.44 7.68 -23.33
CA TYR A 104 1.08 6.42 -22.70
C TYR A 104 -0.01 6.63 -21.63
N ASP A 105 -0.94 5.69 -21.56
CA ASP A 105 -2.04 5.63 -20.60
C ASP A 105 -2.21 4.18 -20.05
N SER A 106 -1.19 3.68 -19.36
CA SER A 106 -1.14 2.27 -18.93
C SER A 106 -1.75 2.04 -17.54
N ARG A 107 -2.41 0.89 -17.37
CA ARG A 107 -2.69 0.33 -16.03
C ARG A 107 -1.41 -0.31 -15.51
N ILE A 108 -1.01 0.02 -14.29
CA ILE A 108 0.15 -0.61 -13.66
C ILE A 108 -0.23 -2.02 -13.23
N THR A 109 0.48 -3.01 -13.77
CA THR A 109 0.27 -4.42 -13.40
C THR A 109 0.94 -4.68 -12.06
N LEU A 110 0.12 -5.07 -11.09
CA LEU A 110 0.55 -5.45 -9.75
C LEU A 110 0.45 -6.97 -9.61
N ASP A 111 1.55 -7.62 -9.29
CA ASP A 111 1.70 -9.09 -9.31
C ASP A 111 1.33 -9.77 -7.97
N LYS A 112 0.70 -9.01 -7.06
CA LYS A 112 0.24 -9.50 -5.76
C LYS A 112 -1.17 -9.02 -5.51
N GLU A 113 -2.04 -9.95 -5.16
CA GLU A 113 -3.44 -9.67 -4.86
C GLU A 113 -3.59 -8.86 -3.57
N GLY A 114 -4.49 -7.87 -3.61
CA GLY A 114 -4.89 -7.02 -2.50
C GLY A 114 -4.93 -5.55 -2.90
N THR A 115 -5.19 -4.68 -1.91
CA THR A 115 -5.33 -3.24 -2.12
C THR A 115 -3.98 -2.55 -2.28
N ILE A 116 -3.99 -1.34 -2.84
CA ILE A 116 -2.84 -0.44 -2.81
C ILE A 116 -2.89 0.36 -1.51
N HIS A 117 -1.82 0.29 -0.72
CA HIS A 117 -1.71 0.98 0.57
C HIS A 117 -1.11 2.38 0.42
N ASP A 118 -0.11 2.53 -0.44
CA ASP A 118 0.53 3.81 -0.74
C ASP A 118 1.25 3.78 -2.09
N PHE A 119 1.45 4.95 -2.68
CA PHE A 119 2.21 5.14 -3.91
C PHE A 119 2.82 6.54 -3.95
N ALA A 120 4.04 6.69 -4.46
CA ALA A 120 4.72 7.98 -4.48
C ALA A 120 5.66 8.11 -5.68
N TRP A 121 5.72 9.30 -6.26
CA TRP A 121 6.75 9.66 -7.22
C TRP A 121 8.09 9.90 -6.53
N SER A 122 9.16 9.46 -7.17
CA SER A 122 10.51 9.90 -6.82
C SER A 122 10.67 11.38 -7.17
N PRO A 123 11.34 12.21 -6.33
CA PRO A 123 11.56 13.64 -6.61
C PRO A 123 12.31 13.92 -7.92
N ASN A 124 13.04 12.94 -8.45
CA ASN A 124 13.73 13.03 -9.73
C ASN A 124 12.80 12.80 -10.94
N SER A 125 11.51 12.48 -10.72
CA SER A 125 10.48 12.23 -11.74
C SER A 125 10.74 11.06 -12.69
N ARG A 126 11.72 10.19 -12.41
CA ARG A 126 12.10 9.06 -13.28
C ARG A 126 11.51 7.73 -12.85
N GLU A 127 11.06 7.63 -11.61
CA GLU A 127 10.56 6.41 -10.99
C GLU A 127 9.44 6.75 -10.01
N PHE A 128 8.63 5.75 -9.69
CA PHE A 128 7.65 5.79 -8.61
C PHE A 128 7.64 4.45 -7.89
N GLY A 129 7.19 4.42 -6.64
CA GLY A 129 7.00 3.18 -5.91
C GLY A 129 5.55 2.97 -5.54
N VAL A 130 5.18 1.71 -5.33
CA VAL A 130 3.84 1.28 -4.95
C VAL A 130 3.95 0.21 -3.87
N VAL A 131 3.19 0.37 -2.79
CA VAL A 131 3.02 -0.60 -1.71
C VAL A 131 1.65 -1.23 -1.87
N TYR A 132 1.57 -2.54 -2.09
CA TYR A 132 0.32 -3.21 -2.46
C TYR A 132 0.25 -4.66 -2.00
N GLY A 133 -0.97 -5.19 -2.03
CA GLY A 133 -1.29 -6.57 -1.72
C GLY A 133 -1.68 -6.81 -0.27
N TYR A 134 -2.23 -7.99 0.01
CA TYR A 134 -2.56 -8.41 1.38
C TYR A 134 -1.29 -8.44 2.24
N MET A 135 -1.43 -8.00 3.50
CA MET A 135 -0.33 -7.96 4.45
C MET A 135 0.23 -9.37 4.69
N PRO A 136 1.56 -9.56 4.71
CA PRO A 136 2.61 -8.53 4.53
C PRO A 136 2.67 -8.00 3.10
N ALA A 137 2.66 -6.68 2.89
CA ALA A 137 2.56 -6.07 1.57
C ALA A 137 3.87 -6.20 0.75
N LYS A 138 3.74 -6.14 -0.57
CA LYS A 138 4.88 -6.02 -1.49
C LYS A 138 5.11 -4.54 -1.82
N THR A 139 6.37 -4.13 -1.87
CA THR A 139 6.75 -2.79 -2.34
C THR A 139 7.58 -2.91 -3.61
N THR A 140 7.09 -2.34 -4.69
CA THR A 140 7.74 -2.40 -6.01
C THR A 140 8.01 -0.99 -6.53
N ILE A 141 9.20 -0.80 -7.08
CA ILE A 141 9.65 0.42 -7.72
C ILE A 141 9.54 0.23 -9.23
N PHE A 142 8.94 1.21 -9.89
CA PHE A 142 8.68 1.25 -11.32
C PHE A 142 9.40 2.43 -11.96
N ASP A 143 9.79 2.30 -13.23
CA ASP A 143 10.26 3.41 -14.05
C ASP A 143 9.10 4.34 -14.44
N ALA A 144 9.40 5.51 -15.02
CA ALA A 144 8.39 6.47 -15.48
C ALA A 144 7.47 5.96 -16.61
N ARG A 145 7.69 4.73 -17.11
CA ARG A 145 6.85 4.04 -18.10
C ARG A 145 6.04 2.89 -17.49
N GLY A 146 6.21 2.60 -16.20
CA GLY A 146 5.51 1.54 -15.49
C GLY A 146 6.19 0.16 -15.56
N ASN A 147 7.45 0.08 -16.00
CA ASN A 147 8.22 -1.16 -15.95
C ASN A 147 8.81 -1.37 -14.55
N VAL A 148 8.86 -2.61 -14.07
CA VAL A 148 9.46 -2.95 -12.77
C VAL A 148 10.97 -2.72 -12.82
N VAL A 149 11.47 -1.90 -11.89
CA VAL A 149 12.90 -1.64 -11.67
C VAL A 149 13.43 -2.53 -10.55
N HIS A 150 12.72 -2.58 -9.43
CA HIS A 150 13.14 -3.36 -8.26
C HIS A 150 11.95 -3.71 -7.37
N SER A 151 12.02 -4.83 -6.64
CA SER A 151 11.04 -5.20 -5.61
C SER A 151 11.76 -5.35 -4.28
N LEU A 152 11.30 -4.61 -3.27
CA LEU A 152 11.85 -4.71 -1.92
C LEU A 152 11.31 -5.97 -1.21
N PRO A 153 11.99 -6.46 -0.15
CA PRO A 153 11.51 -7.58 0.64
C PRO A 153 10.09 -7.37 1.15
N VAL A 154 9.28 -8.42 1.09
CA VAL A 154 7.88 -8.39 1.57
C VAL A 154 7.88 -8.22 3.08
N ALA A 155 7.15 -7.22 3.57
CA ALA A 155 7.09 -6.87 4.98
C ALA A 155 5.74 -6.19 5.30
N PRO A 156 5.29 -6.18 6.57
CA PRO A 156 4.08 -5.46 6.97
C PRO A 156 4.34 -3.95 6.90
N ARG A 157 4.08 -3.38 5.71
CA ARG A 157 4.37 -2.00 5.36
C ARG A 157 3.19 -1.40 4.60
N ASN A 158 2.87 -0.15 4.88
CA ASN A 158 1.76 0.59 4.27
C ASN A 158 2.12 2.03 3.91
N THR A 159 3.37 2.44 4.06
CA THR A 159 3.82 3.81 3.78
C THR A 159 5.12 3.78 3.00
N LEU A 160 5.23 4.63 1.98
CA LEU A 160 6.39 4.77 1.12
C LEU A 160 6.77 6.26 0.97
N MET A 161 8.03 6.59 1.23
CA MET A 161 8.52 7.96 1.05
C MET A 161 9.91 7.97 0.42
N PHE A 162 10.09 8.79 -0.59
CA PHE A 162 11.41 9.09 -1.14
C PHE A 162 12.05 10.25 -0.37
N SER A 163 13.35 10.16 -0.09
CA SER A 163 14.12 11.32 0.37
C SER A 163 14.13 12.44 -0.69
N PRO A 164 14.29 13.72 -0.30
CA PRO A 164 14.22 14.86 -1.23
C PRO A 164 15.19 14.79 -2.41
N HIS A 165 16.36 14.20 -2.21
CA HIS A 165 17.39 13.98 -3.25
C HIS A 165 17.21 12.67 -4.02
N ALA A 166 16.13 11.94 -3.75
CA ALA A 166 15.83 10.66 -4.32
C ALA A 166 16.91 9.58 -4.08
N ARG A 167 17.81 9.74 -3.09
CA ARG A 167 18.83 8.73 -2.78
C ARG A 167 18.27 7.58 -1.97
N PHE A 168 17.57 7.91 -0.90
CA PHE A 168 16.95 6.95 0.01
C PHE A 168 15.47 6.75 -0.28
N ILE A 169 15.01 5.53 -0.04
CA ILE A 169 13.60 5.17 0.05
C ILE A 169 13.33 4.69 1.47
N LEU A 170 12.26 5.21 2.05
CA LEU A 170 11.70 4.75 3.30
C LEU A 170 10.45 3.93 3.01
N VAL A 171 10.36 2.76 3.64
CA VAL A 171 9.16 1.94 3.67
C VAL A 171 8.81 1.65 5.12
N ALA A 172 7.59 1.97 5.54
CA ALA A 172 7.17 1.89 6.94
C ALA A 172 5.82 1.20 7.11
N GLY A 173 5.59 0.66 8.31
CA GLY A 173 4.30 0.16 8.75
C GLY A 173 3.74 1.01 9.88
N PHE A 174 2.88 1.97 9.59
CA PHE A 174 2.27 2.87 10.58
C PHE A 174 0.80 2.56 10.86
N GLY A 175 0.23 3.22 11.88
CA GLY A 175 -1.15 3.01 12.32
C GLY A 175 -1.29 1.70 13.11
N ASN A 176 -1.99 0.71 12.56
CA ASN A 176 -2.22 -0.57 13.23
C ASN A 176 -1.02 -1.54 13.14
N LEU A 177 0.07 -1.11 12.50
CA LEU A 177 1.32 -1.87 12.37
C LEU A 177 2.32 -1.42 13.44
N GLN A 178 3.39 -2.19 13.64
CA GLN A 178 4.33 -2.02 14.75
C GLN A 178 5.15 -0.72 14.72
N GLY A 179 5.11 0.06 13.63
CA GLY A 179 5.91 1.27 13.48
C GLY A 179 7.32 1.03 12.96
N THR A 180 7.63 -0.17 12.48
CA THR A 180 8.94 -0.47 11.90
C THR A 180 9.12 0.27 10.57
N VAL A 181 10.26 0.91 10.42
CA VAL A 181 10.67 1.72 9.27
C VAL A 181 11.97 1.15 8.71
N ASP A 182 11.98 0.79 7.43
CA ASP A 182 13.19 0.38 6.72
C ASP A 182 13.63 1.47 5.74
N ILE A 183 14.93 1.79 5.76
CA ILE A 183 15.54 2.77 4.87
C ILE A 183 16.47 2.02 3.90
N TYR A 184 16.30 2.25 2.60
CA TYR A 184 17.07 1.63 1.51
C TYR A 184 17.84 2.69 0.72
N ASP A 185 19.10 2.40 0.35
CA ASP A 185 19.92 3.27 -0.52
C ASP A 185 19.79 2.82 -1.98
N ARG A 186 19.14 3.66 -2.81
CA ARG A 186 18.96 3.37 -4.24
C ARG A 186 20.27 3.36 -5.02
N GLN A 187 21.24 4.20 -4.63
CA GLN A 187 22.54 4.27 -5.31
C GLN A 187 23.38 3.02 -5.06
N LYS A 188 23.07 2.27 -3.99
CA LYS A 188 23.69 0.99 -3.66
C LYS A 188 22.72 -0.17 -3.92
N GLN A 189 22.10 -0.20 -5.10
CA GLN A 189 21.23 -1.30 -5.53
C GLN A 189 20.12 -1.65 -4.52
N PHE A 190 19.50 -0.63 -3.90
CA PHE A 190 18.47 -0.81 -2.88
C PHE A 190 18.92 -1.63 -1.67
N THR A 191 20.20 -1.57 -1.28
CA THR A 191 20.65 -2.16 -0.01
C THR A 191 19.98 -1.47 1.17
N LYS A 192 19.50 -2.27 2.13
CA LYS A 192 18.96 -1.75 3.38
C LYS A 192 20.07 -1.09 4.19
N VAL A 193 19.87 0.19 4.54
CA VAL A 193 20.79 1.01 5.33
C VAL A 193 20.52 0.84 6.81
N ALA A 194 19.25 0.87 7.20
CA ALA A 194 18.83 0.84 8.59
C ALA A 194 17.39 0.34 8.73
N THR A 195 17.10 -0.18 9.92
CA THR A 195 15.75 -0.43 10.41
C THR A 195 15.58 0.38 11.70
N ILE A 196 14.48 1.11 11.81
CA ILE A 196 14.12 1.95 12.96
C ILE A 196 12.77 1.48 13.50
N GLU A 197 12.61 1.48 14.82
CA GLU A 197 11.32 1.25 15.47
C GLU A 197 10.70 2.58 15.90
N ALA A 198 9.70 3.03 15.16
CA ALA A 198 8.96 4.27 15.38
C ALA A 198 7.48 3.94 15.63
N ALA A 199 7.21 3.21 16.71
CA ALA A 199 5.86 2.87 17.15
C ALA A 199 4.97 4.10 17.29
N ASN A 200 3.66 3.94 17.07
CA ASN A 200 2.64 4.98 17.26
C ASN A 200 2.79 6.22 16.35
N THR A 201 3.71 6.20 15.38
CA THR A 201 3.90 7.32 14.44
C THR A 201 2.63 7.62 13.65
N SER A 202 2.17 8.86 13.76
CA SER A 202 1.06 9.42 12.97
C SER A 202 1.53 10.38 11.88
N ALA A 203 2.70 10.99 12.04
CA ALA A 203 3.32 11.90 11.09
C ALA A 203 4.78 11.51 10.83
N CYS A 204 5.18 11.45 9.56
CA CYS A 204 6.53 11.06 9.14
C CYS A 204 6.98 11.98 8.00
N GLU A 205 8.15 12.58 8.10
CA GLU A 205 8.66 13.52 7.10
C GLU A 205 10.19 13.48 6.99
N TRP A 206 10.71 13.52 5.76
CA TRP A 206 12.13 13.74 5.53
C TRP A 206 12.49 15.21 5.73
N SER A 207 13.60 15.47 6.40
CA SER A 207 14.23 16.79 6.41
C SER A 207 14.57 17.26 4.98
N PRO A 208 14.56 18.56 4.69
CA PRO A 208 14.85 19.10 3.35
C PRO A 208 16.22 18.72 2.78
N ASP A 209 17.20 18.45 3.65
CA ASP A 209 18.55 18.01 3.29
C ASP A 209 18.68 16.49 3.10
N GLY A 210 17.59 15.74 3.31
CA GLY A 210 17.51 14.30 3.18
C GLY A 210 18.39 13.50 4.16
N ARG A 211 18.92 14.12 5.21
CA ARG A 211 19.79 13.44 6.20
C ARG A 211 19.02 12.89 7.39
N TYR A 212 17.94 13.57 7.76
CA TYR A 212 17.14 13.25 8.92
C TYR A 212 15.72 12.86 8.55
N LEU A 213 15.15 12.00 9.38
CA LEU A 213 13.76 11.56 9.36
C LEU A 213 13.08 12.05 10.64
N LEU A 214 11.98 12.76 10.49
CA LEU A 214 11.08 13.11 11.58
C LEU A 214 9.99 12.04 11.67
N THR A 215 9.77 11.50 12.87
CA THR A 215 8.58 10.72 13.21
C THR A 215 7.93 11.33 14.43
N ALA A 216 6.61 11.48 14.42
CA ALA A 216 5.87 12.04 15.54
C ALA A 216 4.55 11.32 15.77
N THR A 217 4.14 11.33 17.03
CA THR A 217 2.83 10.88 17.49
C THR A 217 2.03 12.11 17.86
N THR A 218 0.86 12.29 17.24
CA THR A 218 0.06 13.51 17.35
C THR A 218 -1.36 13.27 17.87
N SER A 219 -1.84 14.21 18.69
CA SER A 219 -3.22 14.35 19.15
C SER A 219 -4.06 15.07 18.07
N PRO A 220 -5.36 14.75 17.92
CA PRO A 220 -6.18 13.83 18.72
C PRO A 220 -6.15 12.37 18.26
N ARG A 221 -5.37 12.05 17.21
CA ARG A 221 -5.34 10.69 16.64
C ARG A 221 -4.89 9.66 17.67
N LEU A 222 -3.83 9.95 18.40
CA LEU A 222 -3.39 9.21 19.58
C LEU A 222 -3.20 10.20 20.73
N ARG A 223 -3.74 9.88 21.90
CA ARG A 223 -3.63 10.70 23.12
C ARG A 223 -2.52 10.24 24.08
N VAL A 224 -1.72 9.27 23.64
CA VAL A 224 -0.61 8.68 24.40
C VAL A 224 0.65 8.75 23.54
N ASP A 225 1.82 8.73 24.19
CA ASP A 225 3.15 8.78 23.56
C ASP A 225 3.33 9.96 22.58
N ASN A 226 2.66 11.08 22.83
CA ASN A 226 2.76 12.28 22.00
C ASN A 226 4.19 12.82 22.10
N GLY A 227 4.78 13.16 20.96
CA GLY A 227 6.19 13.51 20.94
C GLY A 227 6.81 13.46 19.56
N ILE A 228 8.05 13.92 19.52
CA ILE A 228 8.87 14.05 18.33
C ILE A 228 10.10 13.15 18.49
N ARG A 229 10.47 12.46 17.42
CA ARG A 229 11.75 11.76 17.27
C ARG A 229 12.38 12.14 15.95
N ILE A 230 13.66 12.48 15.97
CA ILE A 230 14.45 12.79 14.78
C ILE A 230 15.57 11.76 14.68
N TRP A 231 15.58 11.04 13.57
CA TRP A 231 16.52 9.98 13.27
C TRP A 231 17.45 10.44 12.16
N HIS A 232 18.71 10.04 12.22
CA HIS A 232 19.58 10.09 11.05
C HIS A 232 19.21 8.93 10.09
N PHE A 233 19.40 9.07 8.78
CA PHE A 233 19.10 8.02 7.80
C PHE A 233 19.81 6.67 8.09
N SER A 234 20.88 6.69 8.88
CA SER A 234 21.59 5.49 9.34
C SER A 234 20.89 4.75 10.49
N GLY A 235 19.71 5.20 10.92
CA GLY A 235 18.94 4.62 12.01
C GLY A 235 19.26 5.14 13.42
N LYS A 236 20.24 6.04 13.57
CA LYS A 236 20.60 6.59 14.88
C LYS A 236 19.59 7.66 15.31
N LEU A 237 19.08 7.55 16.54
CA LEU A 237 18.23 8.59 17.14
C LEU A 237 19.08 9.80 17.53
N ILE A 238 18.73 10.98 17.01
CA ILE A 238 19.49 12.22 17.19
C ILE A 238 18.79 13.17 18.16
N TYR A 239 17.46 13.23 18.12
CA TYR A 239 16.68 14.08 19.01
C TYR A 239 15.37 13.40 19.37
N ALA A 240 14.95 13.59 20.62
CA ALA A 240 13.68 13.11 21.12
C ALA A 240 13.10 14.12 22.11
N VAL A 241 11.79 14.34 22.07
CA VAL A 241 11.06 15.12 23.06
C VAL A 241 9.66 14.58 23.16
N ASP A 242 9.17 14.46 24.38
CA ASP A 242 7.80 14.06 24.67
C ASP A 242 6.96 15.30 24.97
N HIS A 243 5.71 15.26 24.55
CA HIS A 243 4.73 16.32 24.76
C HIS A 243 3.46 15.68 25.30
N ASP A 244 2.76 16.37 26.20
CA ASP A 244 1.46 15.89 26.70
C ASP A 244 0.44 15.83 25.54
N GLU A 245 0.42 16.90 24.73
CA GLU A 245 -0.37 16.98 23.51
C GLU A 245 0.47 17.61 22.39
N LEU A 246 0.61 16.90 21.27
CA LEU A 246 1.27 17.41 20.07
C LEU A 246 0.27 17.41 18.91
N PHE A 247 -0.16 18.58 18.44
CA PHE A 247 -1.16 18.65 17.37
C PHE A 247 -0.56 18.50 15.97
N SER A 248 0.61 19.11 15.73
CA SER A 248 1.28 19.09 14.44
C SER A 248 2.77 19.36 14.59
N VAL A 249 3.55 18.85 13.65
CA VAL A 249 4.98 19.11 13.51
C VAL A 249 5.35 18.94 12.04
N SER A 250 6.24 19.79 11.55
CA SER A 250 6.79 19.70 10.21
C SER A 250 8.20 20.29 10.16
N TRP A 251 8.96 19.90 9.15
CA TRP A 251 10.18 20.63 8.82
C TRP A 251 9.82 21.99 8.24
N ARG A 252 10.63 23.02 8.53
CA ARG A 252 10.55 24.28 7.78
C ARG A 252 10.81 23.97 6.29
N PRO A 253 9.87 24.24 5.37
CA PRO A 253 10.07 23.92 3.96
C PRO A 253 11.26 24.69 3.40
N GLN A 254 12.15 23.98 2.71
CA GLN A 254 13.31 24.55 2.03
C GLN A 254 13.57 23.80 0.73
N GLU A 255 14.13 24.48 -0.25
CA GLU A 255 14.46 23.87 -1.53
C GLU A 255 15.61 22.85 -1.37
N PRO A 256 15.44 21.60 -1.83
CA PRO A 256 16.51 20.60 -1.77
C PRO A 256 17.78 21.03 -2.50
N ASN A 257 17.69 21.94 -3.47
CA ASN A 257 18.85 22.46 -4.20
C ASN A 257 19.82 23.25 -3.29
N LEU A 258 19.37 23.73 -2.13
CA LEU A 258 20.24 24.35 -1.12
C LEU A 258 21.15 23.31 -0.42
N TYR A 259 20.82 22.03 -0.55
CA TYR A 259 21.49 20.91 0.11
C TYR A 259 21.96 19.87 -0.93
N PRO A 260 22.93 20.19 -1.80
CA PRO A 260 23.36 19.26 -2.84
C PRO A 260 23.86 17.94 -2.24
N LEU A 261 23.45 16.83 -2.87
CA LEU A 261 23.84 15.50 -2.43
C LEU A 261 25.36 15.32 -2.56
N ARG A 262 26.03 15.03 -1.45
CA ARG A 262 27.47 14.77 -1.43
C ARG A 262 27.76 13.34 -1.93
N SER A 263 28.94 13.16 -2.54
CA SER A 263 29.42 11.84 -2.97
C SER A 263 29.55 10.87 -1.79
N SER A 264 30.08 11.35 -0.66
CA SER A 264 30.15 10.61 0.60
C SER A 264 28.94 10.90 1.49
N LEU A 265 28.46 9.85 2.16
CA LEU A 265 27.43 9.96 3.18
C LEU A 265 28.00 10.64 4.42
N SER A 266 27.27 11.61 4.95
CA SER A 266 27.65 12.24 6.22
C SER A 266 27.51 11.24 7.36
N PRO A 267 28.47 11.17 8.29
CA PRO A 267 28.30 10.39 9.51
C PRO A 267 27.17 11.00 10.34
N ALA A 268 26.51 10.17 11.14
CA ALA A 268 25.52 10.64 12.09
C ALA A 268 26.18 11.60 13.11
N PRO A 269 25.55 12.76 13.41
CA PRO A 269 26.07 13.65 14.46
C PRO A 269 25.95 13.02 15.84
N ALA A 270 26.59 13.64 16.83
CA ALA A 270 26.37 13.29 18.24
C ALA A 270 24.89 13.48 18.61
N PRO A 271 24.25 12.52 19.31
CA PRO A 271 22.87 12.67 19.78
C PRO A 271 22.73 13.87 20.72
N HIS A 272 21.60 14.56 20.63
CA HIS A 272 21.22 15.63 21.56
C HIS A 272 20.99 15.05 22.96
N ALA A 273 21.19 15.86 24.01
CA ALA A 273 21.03 15.45 25.41
C ALA A 273 19.65 14.84 25.71
N SER A 274 18.62 15.26 24.99
CA SER A 274 17.25 14.75 25.14
C SER A 274 17.06 13.30 24.69
N VAL A 275 18.02 12.69 23.98
CA VAL A 275 17.97 11.26 23.67
C VAL A 275 18.22 10.43 24.94
N ALA A 276 19.09 10.89 25.83
CA ALA A 276 19.40 10.19 27.07
C ALA A 276 18.17 10.07 27.99
N THR A 277 17.33 11.10 28.04
CA THR A 277 16.12 11.14 28.88
C THR A 277 15.04 10.16 28.40
N VAL A 278 15.00 9.85 27.10
CA VAL A 278 14.02 8.89 26.55
C VAL A 278 14.48 7.44 26.71
N SER A 279 15.80 7.19 26.66
CA SER A 279 16.35 5.85 26.91
C SER A 279 16.20 5.40 28.37
N SER A 280 16.25 6.32 29.34
CA SER A 280 16.08 5.99 30.77
C SER A 280 14.65 5.62 31.16
N VAL A 281 13.63 6.08 30.43
CA VAL A 281 12.21 5.80 30.71
C VAL A 281 11.77 4.43 30.15
N LYS A 282 12.50 3.87 29.17
CA LYS A 282 12.28 2.53 28.60
C LYS A 282 13.29 1.48 29.08
N ALA A 283 13.78 1.59 30.32
CA ALA A 283 14.43 0.44 30.95
C ALA A 283 13.43 -0.73 30.94
N PRO A 284 13.83 -1.95 30.54
CA PRO A 284 12.91 -3.07 30.44
C PRO A 284 12.40 -3.37 31.85
N VAL A 285 11.10 -3.15 32.08
CA VAL A 285 10.43 -3.76 33.23
C VAL A 285 10.65 -5.26 33.06
N ALA A 286 11.46 -5.84 33.94
CA ALA A 286 11.76 -7.26 33.95
C ALA A 286 10.44 -8.03 33.76
N SER A 287 10.35 -8.81 32.69
CA SER A 287 9.17 -9.60 32.38
C SER A 287 8.84 -10.46 33.59
N LYS A 288 7.79 -10.12 34.32
CA LYS A 288 7.21 -11.05 35.31
C LYS A 288 6.89 -12.34 34.55
N PRO A 289 7.27 -13.53 35.06
CA PRO A 289 7.04 -14.78 34.36
C PRO A 289 5.56 -14.90 34.03
N ALA A 290 5.27 -15.27 32.78
CA ALA A 290 3.92 -15.39 32.26
C ALA A 290 3.13 -16.39 33.12
N GLY A 291 2.28 -15.86 34.00
CA GLY A 291 1.31 -16.69 34.73
C GLY A 291 0.35 -17.31 33.71
N ALA A 292 0.19 -18.63 33.77
CA ALA A 292 -0.73 -19.37 32.92
C ALA A 292 -2.12 -18.72 32.92
N TYR A 293 -2.61 -18.35 31.74
CA TYR A 293 -3.91 -17.72 31.54
C TYR A 293 -5.02 -18.65 32.05
N ARG A 294 -5.70 -18.25 33.14
CA ARG A 294 -6.89 -18.94 33.65
C ARG A 294 -8.16 -18.30 33.08
N PRO A 295 -8.93 -19.02 32.24
CA PRO A 295 -10.15 -18.49 31.64
C PRO A 295 -11.21 -18.20 32.72
N PRO A 296 -12.16 -17.26 32.47
CA PRO A 296 -13.10 -16.74 33.46
C PRO A 296 -13.92 -17.81 34.21
N HIS A 297 -14.27 -18.91 33.54
CA HIS A 297 -15.05 -20.00 34.12
C HIS A 297 -14.28 -20.87 35.13
N ALA A 298 -12.94 -20.83 35.14
CA ALA A 298 -12.10 -21.63 36.03
C ALA A 298 -11.71 -20.89 37.33
N ARG A 299 -12.29 -19.71 37.59
CA ARG A 299 -12.00 -18.90 38.79
C ARG A 299 -12.97 -19.15 39.95
N SER A 300 -13.94 -20.04 39.79
CA SER A 300 -15.01 -20.28 40.77
C SER A 300 -15.11 -21.77 41.13
N SER A 301 -14.09 -22.28 41.80
CA SER A 301 -14.23 -23.48 42.62
C SER A 301 -13.96 -23.06 44.07
N GLY A 302 -14.96 -22.43 44.70
CA GLY A 302 -14.92 -22.15 46.13
C GLY A 302 -15.44 -20.80 46.63
N ILE A 303 -16.44 -20.17 46.00
CA ILE A 303 -17.29 -19.14 46.64
C ILE A 303 -18.70 -19.25 46.02
N SER A 304 -19.74 -19.11 46.86
CA SER A 304 -21.16 -19.14 46.52
C SER A 304 -21.56 -18.18 45.39
N ALA A 305 -22.46 -18.64 44.51
CA ALA A 305 -22.91 -17.92 43.32
C ALA A 305 -23.58 -16.56 43.68
N PRO A 306 -23.28 -15.46 42.96
CA PRO A 306 -24.00 -14.22 43.14
C PRO A 306 -25.33 -14.27 42.37
N THR A 307 -26.38 -13.74 42.99
CA THR A 307 -27.73 -13.62 42.43
C THR A 307 -27.72 -12.79 41.14
N PRO A 308 -28.41 -13.21 40.05
CA PRO A 308 -28.38 -12.50 38.78
C PRO A 308 -29.01 -11.11 38.88
N LEU A 309 -28.48 -10.19 38.06
CA LEU A 309 -28.78 -8.75 38.06
C LEU A 309 -30.28 -8.41 37.96
N PHE A 310 -31.08 -9.29 37.35
CA PHE A 310 -32.53 -9.13 37.22
C PHE A 310 -33.26 -9.15 38.58
N GLN A 311 -32.79 -9.97 39.53
CA GLN A 311 -33.37 -10.07 40.87
C GLN A 311 -32.95 -8.90 41.78
N ARG A 312 -31.83 -8.24 41.46
CA ARG A 312 -31.35 -7.05 42.17
C ARG A 312 -32.05 -5.76 41.73
N ALA A 313 -32.64 -5.76 40.52
CA ALA A 313 -33.39 -4.63 39.98
C ALA A 313 -34.80 -4.50 40.61
N LEU A 314 -35.42 -5.61 41.02
CA LEU A 314 -36.74 -5.61 41.67
C LEU A 314 -36.73 -5.14 43.13
N ALA A 315 -35.55 -5.05 43.75
CA ALA A 315 -35.40 -4.63 45.15
C ALA A 315 -35.10 -3.13 45.32
N ARG A 316 -35.08 -2.35 44.22
CA ARG A 316 -34.63 -0.94 44.24
C ARG A 316 -35.75 0.08 44.00
N ASP A 317 -37.00 -0.34 43.93
CA ASP A 317 -38.15 0.54 43.65
C ASP A 317 -38.89 1.04 44.91
N GLY A 318 -38.15 1.24 46.01
CA GLY A 318 -38.72 1.80 47.23
C GLY A 318 -37.64 2.37 48.15
N GLY A 319 -37.47 3.70 48.12
CA GLY A 319 -36.69 4.42 49.14
C GLY A 319 -35.83 5.57 48.59
N SER A 320 -36.16 6.78 49.03
CA SER A 320 -35.56 8.09 48.75
C SER A 320 -34.05 8.22 49.01
N PRO A 321 -33.35 9.18 48.36
CA PRO A 321 -31.90 9.35 48.46
C PRO A 321 -31.46 10.13 49.71
N SER A 322 -30.33 9.73 50.32
CA SER A 322 -29.62 10.51 51.35
C SER A 322 -28.34 11.15 50.77
N PRO A 323 -27.94 12.36 51.22
CA PRO A 323 -26.93 13.18 50.56
C PRO A 323 -25.50 12.91 51.07
N VAL A 324 -24.50 13.12 50.21
CA VAL A 324 -23.08 13.14 50.59
C VAL A 324 -22.65 14.60 50.84
N PRO A 325 -22.06 14.94 52.01
CA PRO A 325 -21.58 16.30 52.30
C PRO A 325 -20.22 16.57 51.65
N GLY A 326 -20.00 17.76 51.06
CA GLY A 326 -18.63 18.23 50.77
C GLY A 326 -18.36 19.14 49.56
N ALA A 327 -19.35 19.71 48.87
CA ALA A 327 -19.08 20.71 47.83
C ALA A 327 -20.05 21.90 47.89
N GLY A 328 -19.66 22.96 48.62
CA GLY A 328 -20.08 24.34 48.32
C GLY A 328 -19.03 24.97 47.39
N SER A 329 -19.28 26.00 46.59
CA SER A 329 -20.38 26.95 46.56
C SER A 329 -20.43 27.66 45.20
N SER A 330 -21.66 27.88 44.71
CA SER A 330 -22.18 29.08 43.99
C SER A 330 -21.47 29.67 42.76
N VAL A 331 -22.22 29.72 41.65
CA VAL A 331 -22.51 30.99 40.94
C VAL A 331 -24.02 31.07 40.65
N PRO A 332 -24.73 32.17 41.00
CA PRO A 332 -26.15 32.36 40.70
C PRO A 332 -26.39 33.00 39.32
N GLY A 333 -27.40 32.51 38.59
CA GLY A 333 -28.11 33.27 37.55
C GLY A 333 -27.93 32.78 36.10
N ALA A 334 -28.77 31.84 35.65
CA ALA A 334 -29.40 31.83 34.32
C ALA A 334 -30.34 30.62 34.18
N GLY A 335 -31.58 30.88 33.77
CA GLY A 335 -32.69 29.94 33.79
C GLY A 335 -32.60 28.77 32.81
N ALA A 336 -33.46 27.79 33.09
CA ALA A 336 -33.67 26.60 32.29
C ALA A 336 -34.24 26.92 30.89
N SER A 337 -33.68 26.28 29.86
CA SER A 337 -34.47 25.79 28.74
C SER A 337 -33.88 24.51 28.17
N SER A 338 -34.70 23.47 28.19
CA SER A 338 -34.54 22.15 27.61
C SER A 338 -34.13 22.17 26.14
N THR A 339 -33.14 21.36 25.76
CA THR A 339 -33.22 20.46 24.58
C THR A 339 -32.22 19.33 24.74
N ALA A 340 -32.71 18.11 24.49
CA ALA A 340 -31.99 16.86 24.64
C ALA A 340 -30.89 16.72 23.58
N ALA A 341 -29.66 16.45 24.04
CA ALA A 341 -28.58 15.96 23.21
C ALA A 341 -28.82 14.47 22.87
N ALA A 342 -29.16 14.20 21.62
CA ALA A 342 -29.22 12.85 21.06
C ALA A 342 -27.80 12.32 20.84
N ALA A 343 -27.48 11.20 21.48
CA ALA A 343 -26.29 10.42 21.21
C ALA A 343 -26.39 9.76 19.82
N ALA A 344 -25.44 10.05 18.94
CA ALA A 344 -25.33 9.43 17.63
C ALA A 344 -24.83 7.98 17.76
N ALA A 345 -25.73 7.05 17.47
CA ALA A 345 -25.45 5.63 17.30
C ALA A 345 -24.70 5.36 15.97
N GLY A 346 -23.73 4.45 16.01
CA GLY A 346 -23.10 3.90 14.80
C GLY A 346 -24.09 3.09 13.94
N PRO A 347 -23.81 2.89 12.64
CA PRO A 347 -24.79 2.41 11.68
C PRO A 347 -25.23 0.96 11.98
N ALA A 348 -26.54 0.81 12.22
CA ALA A 348 -27.21 -0.47 12.32
C ALA A 348 -27.25 -1.16 10.95
N LEU A 349 -26.82 -2.42 10.91
CA LEU A 349 -26.91 -3.28 9.73
C LEU A 349 -28.39 -3.46 9.30
N SER A 350 -28.65 -3.42 7.99
CA SER A 350 -30.00 -3.59 7.45
C SER A 350 -30.57 -4.98 7.77
N LYS A 351 -31.90 -5.07 7.93
CA LYS A 351 -32.64 -6.31 8.26
C LYS A 351 -32.31 -7.49 7.33
N THR A 352 -31.85 -7.21 6.11
CA THR A 352 -31.41 -8.21 5.11
C THR A 352 -30.03 -8.78 5.44
N ALA A 353 -29.12 -7.97 5.97
CA ALA A 353 -27.78 -8.41 6.39
C ALA A 353 -27.83 -9.34 7.62
N ALA A 354 -28.75 -9.08 8.56
CA ALA A 354 -28.96 -9.94 9.73
C ALA A 354 -29.49 -11.34 9.36
N LYS A 355 -30.38 -11.44 8.36
CA LYS A 355 -30.90 -12.75 7.88
C LYS A 355 -29.83 -13.58 7.18
N ASN A 356 -28.96 -12.96 6.38
CA ASN A 356 -27.87 -13.67 5.69
C ASN A 356 -26.77 -14.12 6.65
N LYS A 357 -26.49 -13.36 7.71
CA LYS A 357 -25.58 -13.75 8.80
C LYS A 357 -26.09 -14.99 9.52
N LYS A 358 -27.38 -15.00 9.92
CA LYS A 358 -28.00 -16.14 10.62
C LYS A 358 -28.06 -17.41 9.76
N LYS A 359 -28.21 -17.27 8.43
CA LYS A 359 -28.19 -18.40 7.48
C LYS A 359 -26.78 -18.96 7.27
N ARG A 360 -25.73 -18.13 7.35
CA ARG A 360 -24.32 -18.56 7.20
C ARG A 360 -23.74 -19.17 8.48
N GLU A 361 -24.21 -18.73 9.65
CA GLU A 361 -23.87 -19.33 10.96
C GLU A 361 -24.52 -20.72 11.14
N ALA A 362 -25.77 -20.91 10.70
CA ALA A 362 -26.45 -22.21 10.74
C ALA A 362 -25.85 -23.26 9.79
N LYS A 363 -25.19 -22.83 8.70
CA LYS A 363 -24.49 -23.74 7.78
C LYS A 363 -23.13 -24.17 8.34
N LYS A 364 -22.42 -23.25 9.01
CA LYS A 364 -21.13 -23.53 9.64
C LYS A 364 -21.25 -24.50 10.83
N ALA A 365 -22.36 -24.44 11.58
CA ALA A 365 -22.65 -25.39 12.65
C ALA A 365 -22.98 -26.82 12.15
N LYS A 366 -23.37 -26.99 10.89
CA LYS A 366 -23.63 -28.32 10.29
C LYS A 366 -22.38 -28.97 9.68
N ASP A 367 -21.38 -28.17 9.31
CA ASP A 367 -20.16 -28.68 8.70
C ASP A 367 -19.14 -29.15 9.77
N ASP A 368 -19.19 -28.61 11.00
CA ASP A 368 -18.31 -28.98 12.12
C ASP A 368 -18.67 -30.33 12.80
N GLU A 369 -19.79 -30.96 12.45
CA GLU A 369 -20.22 -32.24 13.05
C GLU A 369 -19.77 -33.48 12.23
N THR A 370 -19.09 -33.29 11.08
CA THR A 370 -18.76 -34.41 10.16
C THR A 370 -17.27 -34.68 9.97
N SER A 371 -16.37 -34.08 10.77
CA SER A 371 -14.92 -34.31 10.61
C SER A 371 -14.20 -34.44 11.94
N SER A 372 -14.44 -35.55 12.63
CA SER A 372 -13.55 -36.04 13.69
C SER A 372 -13.38 -37.56 13.60
N ALA A 373 -12.54 -38.01 12.66
CA ALA A 373 -11.95 -39.34 12.70
C ALA A 373 -10.65 -39.38 11.87
N SER A 374 -9.51 -39.33 12.56
CA SER A 374 -8.32 -40.17 12.36
C SER A 374 -7.01 -39.41 12.55
N VAL A 375 -6.23 -39.93 13.48
CA VAL A 375 -4.90 -39.50 13.94
C VAL A 375 -3.91 -40.57 13.48
N ASN A 376 -2.78 -40.18 12.85
CA ASN A 376 -1.41 -40.54 13.26
C ASN A 376 -0.36 -40.31 12.15
N GLY A 377 0.85 -39.90 12.54
CA GLY A 377 2.08 -40.48 11.99
C GLY A 377 3.16 -39.55 11.42
N SER A 378 4.03 -39.04 12.32
CA SER A 378 5.50 -39.03 12.22
C SER A 378 6.29 -38.29 11.11
N ALA A 379 7.00 -37.26 11.58
CA ALA A 379 8.38 -36.81 11.31
C ALA A 379 9.20 -37.40 10.14
N LYS A 380 9.81 -36.51 9.33
CA LYS A 380 11.27 -36.36 9.20
C LYS A 380 11.67 -35.13 8.37
N SER A 381 12.60 -34.38 8.92
CA SER A 381 13.32 -33.22 8.36
C SER A 381 14.52 -33.65 7.52
N ALA A 382 14.76 -33.00 6.38
CA ALA A 382 16.10 -32.85 5.80
C ALA A 382 16.13 -31.67 4.80
N SER A 383 16.98 -30.69 5.09
CA SER A 383 17.48 -29.67 4.17
C SER A 383 18.50 -30.25 3.18
N PRO A 384 18.79 -29.55 2.06
CA PRO A 384 20.20 -29.15 1.89
C PRO A 384 20.40 -27.73 1.32
N SER A 385 21.59 -27.18 1.64
CA SER A 385 22.20 -25.96 1.11
C SER A 385 23.28 -26.29 0.04
N PRO A 386 23.84 -25.29 -0.68
CA PRO A 386 24.25 -25.41 -2.10
C PRO A 386 25.78 -25.30 -2.36
N ALA A 387 26.18 -25.58 -3.62
CA ALA A 387 27.33 -25.01 -4.40
C ALA A 387 27.61 -25.89 -5.66
N PRO A 388 28.43 -25.51 -6.67
CA PRO A 388 29.12 -24.23 -6.96
C PRO A 388 28.97 -23.72 -8.43
N SER A 389 29.53 -22.52 -8.65
CA SER A 389 29.68 -21.71 -9.87
C SER A 389 30.94 -21.98 -10.71
N ALA A 390 30.89 -21.73 -12.04
CA ALA A 390 31.92 -21.09 -12.93
C ALA A 390 31.63 -21.38 -14.44
N PRO A 391 32.26 -20.71 -15.44
CA PRO A 391 32.70 -19.31 -15.59
C PRO A 391 32.28 -18.66 -16.96
N SER A 392 32.62 -17.38 -17.13
CA SER A 392 32.36 -16.47 -18.27
C SER A 392 33.56 -16.27 -19.23
N THR A 393 33.32 -16.00 -20.54
CA THR A 393 33.94 -14.96 -21.46
C THR A 393 33.87 -15.38 -22.95
N PRO A 394 34.19 -14.55 -23.99
CA PRO A 394 33.88 -13.13 -24.28
C PRO A 394 33.34 -12.92 -25.74
N ALA A 395 33.32 -11.67 -26.24
CA ALA A 395 32.49 -11.10 -27.31
C ALA A 395 33.06 -10.98 -28.77
N ALA A 396 32.13 -10.63 -29.70
CA ALA A 396 32.25 -9.89 -31.00
C ALA A 396 32.56 -10.68 -32.31
N PRO A 397 32.25 -10.18 -33.55
CA PRO A 397 31.73 -8.86 -33.99
C PRO A 397 30.55 -8.89 -35.03
N ALA A 398 30.14 -7.69 -35.49
CA ALA A 398 29.00 -7.37 -36.37
C ALA A 398 29.28 -7.36 -37.89
N SER A 399 28.22 -7.42 -38.73
CA SER A 399 27.93 -6.65 -39.99
C SER A 399 26.75 -7.29 -40.78
N PRO A 400 26.19 -6.73 -41.88
CA PRO A 400 25.42 -5.48 -42.01
C PRO A 400 24.04 -5.63 -42.72
N GLY A 401 23.11 -4.70 -42.43
CA GLY A 401 22.12 -4.08 -43.35
C GLY A 401 21.06 -4.88 -44.14
N LEU A 402 19.78 -4.59 -43.89
CA LEU A 402 18.75 -4.40 -44.93
C LEU A 402 17.51 -3.68 -44.36
N ASN A 403 17.20 -2.52 -44.93
CA ASN A 403 15.99 -1.72 -44.72
C ASN A 403 14.91 -2.16 -45.73
N VAL A 404 13.67 -2.44 -45.29
CA VAL A 404 12.41 -2.22 -46.04
C VAL A 404 11.27 -1.94 -45.02
N PRO A 405 10.31 -1.03 -45.30
CA PRO A 405 9.44 -0.44 -44.28
C PRO A 405 8.04 -1.06 -44.17
N THR A 406 7.40 -0.80 -43.02
CA THR A 406 5.93 -0.66 -42.76
C THR A 406 4.97 -1.85 -42.92
N GLY A 407 4.26 -2.14 -41.83
CA GLY A 407 2.95 -2.83 -41.82
C GLY A 407 2.90 -4.04 -40.91
N SER A 408 2.42 -3.90 -39.67
CA SER A 408 2.26 -5.04 -38.76
C SER A 408 1.10 -5.94 -39.23
N ASN A 409 1.41 -6.90 -40.11
CA ASN A 409 0.45 -7.86 -40.64
C ASN A 409 0.03 -8.84 -39.50
N PRO A 410 -1.26 -9.12 -39.26
CA PRO A 410 -1.72 -10.05 -38.22
C PRO A 410 -1.07 -11.44 -38.28
N GLU A 411 -0.66 -11.88 -39.47
CA GLU A 411 0.03 -13.17 -39.69
C GLU A 411 1.41 -13.21 -39.01
N GLU A 412 2.19 -12.14 -39.04
CA GLU A 412 3.50 -12.07 -38.37
C GLU A 412 3.39 -12.11 -36.84
N LYS A 413 2.31 -11.54 -36.29
CA LYS A 413 2.02 -11.64 -34.85
C LYS A 413 1.66 -13.08 -34.48
N LYS A 414 0.94 -13.78 -35.35
CA LYS A 414 0.56 -15.19 -35.17
C LYS A 414 1.78 -16.11 -35.24
N ILE A 415 2.67 -15.91 -36.22
CA ILE A 415 3.96 -16.63 -36.34
C ILE A 415 4.80 -16.41 -35.07
N ARG A 416 4.96 -15.17 -34.59
CA ARG A 416 5.70 -14.87 -33.35
C ARG A 416 5.12 -15.55 -32.11
N SER A 417 3.79 -15.62 -32.01
CA SER A 417 3.10 -16.30 -30.92
C SER A 417 3.33 -17.81 -30.94
N LEU A 418 3.23 -18.44 -32.12
CA LEU A 418 3.47 -19.88 -32.30
C LEU A 418 4.92 -20.27 -32.05
N LEU A 419 5.89 -19.46 -32.49
CA LEU A 419 7.32 -19.66 -32.19
C LEU A 419 7.62 -19.59 -30.69
N LYS A 420 6.93 -18.71 -29.95
CA LYS A 420 7.06 -18.63 -28.49
C LYS A 420 6.52 -19.89 -27.80
N LYS A 421 5.42 -20.47 -28.31
CA LYS A 421 4.89 -21.75 -27.81
C LYS A 421 5.84 -22.90 -28.11
N LEU A 422 6.45 -22.92 -29.30
CA LEU A 422 7.40 -23.96 -29.70
C LEU A 422 8.67 -23.98 -28.83
N ARG A 423 9.22 -22.80 -28.48
CA ARG A 423 10.32 -22.71 -27.49
C ARG A 423 9.94 -23.21 -26.11
N ALA A 424 8.73 -22.88 -25.63
CA ALA A 424 8.26 -23.37 -24.34
C ALA A 424 8.12 -24.91 -24.32
N ILE A 425 7.74 -25.51 -25.46
CA ILE A 425 7.70 -26.98 -25.60
C ILE A 425 9.13 -27.57 -25.64
N GLN A 426 10.06 -26.93 -26.33
CA GLN A 426 11.47 -27.35 -26.33
C GLN A 426 12.08 -27.36 -24.93
N ASP A 427 11.81 -26.33 -24.12
CA ASP A 427 12.25 -26.28 -22.71
C ASP A 427 11.63 -27.42 -21.87
N LEU A 428 10.34 -27.75 -22.11
CA LEU A 428 9.69 -28.87 -21.43
C LEU A 428 10.27 -30.23 -21.87
N LYS A 429 10.59 -30.41 -23.15
CA LYS A 429 11.30 -31.60 -23.65
C LYS A 429 12.70 -31.72 -23.05
N GLN A 430 13.44 -30.62 -22.92
CA GLN A 430 14.76 -30.63 -22.30
C GLN A 430 14.68 -31.04 -20.82
N ARG A 431 13.67 -30.57 -20.08
CA ARG A 431 13.41 -31.00 -18.70
C ARG A 431 13.03 -32.48 -18.61
N GLN A 432 12.26 -32.98 -19.58
CA GLN A 432 11.93 -34.40 -19.69
C GLN A 432 13.19 -35.26 -19.91
N ILE A 433 14.12 -34.81 -20.76
CA ILE A 433 15.41 -35.47 -21.01
C ILE A 433 16.30 -35.43 -19.76
N ASN A 434 16.26 -34.33 -19.00
CA ASN A 434 17.01 -34.18 -17.75
C ASN A 434 16.43 -34.99 -16.57
N GLY A 435 15.33 -35.72 -16.78
CA GLY A 435 14.72 -36.60 -15.77
C GLY A 435 13.79 -35.89 -14.77
N ASP A 436 13.37 -34.65 -15.05
CA ASP A 436 12.42 -33.93 -14.22
C ASP A 436 11.01 -34.56 -14.32
N LYS A 437 10.31 -34.68 -13.18
CA LYS A 437 8.91 -35.09 -13.17
C LYS A 437 8.03 -33.96 -13.70
N LEU A 438 7.44 -34.17 -14.87
CA LEU A 438 6.48 -33.25 -15.49
C LEU A 438 5.05 -33.58 -15.04
N GLU A 439 4.23 -32.55 -14.83
CA GLU A 439 2.80 -32.71 -14.59
C GLU A 439 2.08 -33.16 -15.88
N ASP A 440 0.97 -33.88 -15.75
CA ASP A 440 0.19 -34.37 -16.92
C ASP A 440 -0.20 -33.25 -17.89
N THR A 441 -0.46 -32.04 -17.38
CA THR A 441 -0.76 -30.86 -18.19
C THR A 441 0.44 -30.36 -19.02
N GLN A 442 1.66 -30.62 -18.57
CA GLN A 442 2.90 -30.29 -19.28
C GLN A 442 3.22 -31.34 -20.35
N VAL A 443 2.96 -32.62 -20.05
CA VAL A 443 3.06 -33.72 -21.02
C VAL A 443 2.06 -33.53 -22.17
N GLN A 444 0.82 -33.10 -21.86
CA GLN A 444 -0.17 -32.71 -22.87
C GLN A 444 0.25 -31.49 -23.72
N LYS A 445 1.07 -30.57 -23.19
CA LYS A 445 1.60 -29.46 -24.01
C LYS A 445 2.68 -29.94 -24.96
N ILE A 446 3.51 -30.89 -24.55
CA ILE A 446 4.54 -31.50 -25.42
C ILE A 446 3.89 -32.20 -26.63
N SER A 447 2.76 -32.89 -26.43
CA SER A 447 2.04 -33.55 -27.54
C SER A 447 1.41 -32.59 -28.55
N THR A 448 1.28 -31.29 -28.24
CA THR A 448 0.76 -30.28 -29.19
C THR A 448 1.81 -29.74 -30.16
N GLU A 449 3.07 -30.19 -30.09
CA GLU A 449 4.17 -29.68 -30.92
C GLU A 449 3.90 -29.84 -32.42
N ASP A 450 3.48 -31.02 -32.86
CA ASP A 450 3.27 -31.31 -34.29
C ASP A 450 2.14 -30.46 -34.87
N ALA A 451 1.11 -30.17 -34.07
CA ALA A 451 0.03 -29.28 -34.46
C ALA A 451 0.52 -27.83 -34.63
N ILE A 452 1.39 -27.35 -33.75
CA ILE A 452 1.98 -26.01 -33.82
C ILE A 452 2.95 -25.90 -35.01
N ARG A 453 3.76 -26.93 -35.29
CA ARG A 453 4.63 -26.98 -36.47
C ARG A 453 3.82 -26.97 -37.77
N LYS A 454 2.71 -27.71 -37.82
CA LYS A 454 1.80 -27.71 -38.97
C LYS A 454 1.13 -26.34 -39.17
N GLU A 455 0.75 -25.65 -38.09
CA GLU A 455 0.20 -24.29 -38.16
C GLU A 455 1.25 -23.25 -38.56
N LEU A 456 2.52 -23.42 -38.17
CA LEU A 456 3.63 -22.59 -38.65
C LEU A 456 3.89 -22.79 -40.14
N SER A 457 3.87 -24.04 -40.62
CA SER A 457 4.04 -24.33 -42.05
C SER A 457 2.91 -23.78 -42.92
N SER A 458 1.66 -23.77 -42.44
CA SER A 458 0.53 -23.21 -43.18
C SER A 458 0.56 -21.68 -43.25
N LEU A 459 1.32 -21.03 -42.35
CA LEU A 459 1.60 -19.60 -42.35
C LEU A 459 2.89 -19.25 -43.12
N GLY A 460 3.44 -20.19 -43.89
CA GLY A 460 4.62 -19.96 -44.73
C GLY A 460 5.95 -19.90 -43.97
N TRP A 461 5.97 -20.32 -42.69
CA TRP A 461 7.22 -20.42 -41.93
C TRP A 461 7.92 -21.76 -42.25
N VAL A 462 9.13 -21.67 -42.79
CA VAL A 462 9.99 -22.82 -43.08
C VAL A 462 11.06 -22.91 -42.00
N ASP A 463 11.20 -24.07 -41.38
CA ASP A 463 12.22 -24.37 -40.37
C ASP A 463 13.57 -24.46 -41.10
N ASN A 464 14.36 -23.38 -41.08
CA ASN A 464 15.75 -23.42 -41.54
C ASN A 464 16.57 -24.11 -40.45
N LEU A 465 16.65 -25.43 -40.53
CA LEU A 465 17.59 -26.25 -39.77
C LEU A 465 19.01 -26.07 -40.27
#